data_AF-A0A4Z0YAQ3-F1
#
_entry.id   AF-A0A4Z0YAQ3-F1
#
_cell.length_a   1.000
_cell.length_b   1.000
_cell.length_c   1.000
_cell.angle_alpha   90.00
_cell.angle_beta   90.00
_cell.angle_gamma   90.00
#
_symmetry.space_group_name_H-M   'P 1'
#
loop_
_entity.id
_entity.type
_entity.pdbx_description
1 polymer ?
#
loop_
_entity_poly.entity_id
_entity_poly.type
_entity_poly.pdbx_seq_one_letter_code
_entity_poly.pdbx_strand_id
1 'polypeptide(L)'
;MNAGILYYQAHKTMHCKEQIQKTLSPYGITIAETKICIRKEDLNSCMAKLLHAVPFVLTVSSTPGYRPDCAPLLFHTLRIPLDKNGEPKGVLRLHGIEKTGYLIESIDQAIAVLPDLPEEILKMLPDSFERLTLKFGLTAPPPKKDREPFAVRLENSMNQA
;
A
#
# COMPACT_ATOMS: atom_id res chain seq x y z
N MET A 1 3.98 10.86 11.27
CA MET A 1 4.57 9.54 10.95
C MET A 1 5.45 9.70 9.72
N ASN A 2 6.56 8.96 9.61
CA ASN A 2 7.40 8.97 8.40
C ASN A 2 7.10 7.75 7.54
N ALA A 3 7.17 7.91 6.23
CA ALA A 3 6.97 6.84 5.27
C ALA A 3 8.14 6.75 4.28
N GLY A 4 8.35 5.56 3.74
CA GLY A 4 9.32 5.27 2.68
C GLY A 4 8.59 4.87 1.42
N ILE A 5 9.18 5.12 0.25
CA ILE A 5 8.66 4.62 -1.02
C ILE A 5 9.63 3.62 -1.62
N LEU A 6 9.14 2.44 -2.00
CA LEU A 6 9.85 1.48 -2.82
C LEU A 6 9.23 1.42 -4.21
N TYR A 7 9.96 1.86 -5.23
CA TYR A 7 9.57 1.65 -6.62
C TYR A 7 10.15 0.32 -7.10
N TYR A 8 9.30 -0.69 -7.31
CA TYR A 8 9.70 -2.00 -7.82
C TYR A 8 9.32 -2.14 -9.29
N GLN A 9 10.29 -2.13 -10.18
CA GLN A 9 10.07 -2.23 -11.64
C GLN A 9 9.02 -1.23 -12.17
N ALA A 10 8.77 -0.13 -11.45
CA ALA A 10 7.73 0.84 -11.77
C ALA A 10 8.19 1.81 -12.87
N HIS A 11 7.26 2.18 -13.74
CA HIS A 11 7.54 3.02 -14.92
C HIS A 11 7.08 4.47 -14.74
N LYS A 12 6.07 4.73 -13.91
CA LYS A 12 5.48 6.07 -13.69
C LYS A 12 5.87 6.71 -12.36
N THR A 13 7.13 6.58 -11.95
CA THR A 13 7.60 6.92 -10.58
C THR A 13 7.32 8.37 -10.16
N MET A 14 7.59 9.35 -11.03
CA MET A 14 7.36 10.78 -10.74
C MET A 14 5.87 11.10 -10.49
N HIS A 15 4.99 10.68 -11.40
CA HIS A 15 3.55 10.90 -11.27
C HIS A 15 2.97 10.20 -10.03
N CYS A 16 3.43 8.97 -9.75
CA CYS A 16 3.05 8.26 -8.53
C CYS A 16 3.54 8.98 -7.27
N LYS A 17 4.76 9.54 -7.28
CA LYS A 17 5.30 10.30 -6.15
C LYS A 17 4.44 11.51 -5.81
N GLU A 18 4.10 12.32 -6.82
CA GLU A 18 3.27 13.51 -6.62
C GLU A 18 1.90 13.13 -6.03
N GLN A 19 1.29 12.07 -6.56
CA GLN A 19 -0.01 11.62 -6.10
C GLN A 19 0.03 11.07 -4.67
N ILE A 20 1.07 10.28 -4.34
CA ILE A 20 1.33 9.80 -2.99
C ILE A 20 1.51 11.00 -2.03
N GLN A 21 2.37 11.96 -2.37
CA GLN A 21 2.62 13.13 -1.52
C GLN A 21 1.34 13.96 -1.27
N LYS A 22 0.54 14.20 -2.32
CA LYS A 22 -0.76 14.88 -2.20
C LYS A 22 -1.71 14.15 -1.25
N THR A 23 -1.69 12.81 -1.27
CA THR A 23 -2.58 11.99 -0.44
C THR A 23 -2.08 11.86 1.00
N LEU A 24 -0.76 11.89 1.22
CA LEU A 24 -0.13 11.78 2.54
C LEU A 24 -0.17 13.07 3.35
N SER A 25 -0.03 14.22 2.69
CA SER A 25 0.10 15.53 3.34
C SER A 25 -1.01 15.83 4.36
N PRO A 26 -2.31 15.57 4.07
CA PRO A 26 -3.39 15.79 5.03
C PRO A 26 -3.31 14.97 6.32
N TYR A 27 -2.56 13.86 6.32
CA TYR A 27 -2.38 12.99 7.49
C TYR A 27 -1.08 13.29 8.26
N GLY A 28 -0.37 14.36 7.89
CA GLY A 28 0.93 14.70 8.48
C GLY A 28 2.00 13.64 8.26
N ILE A 29 1.88 12.86 7.17
CA ILE A 29 2.87 11.84 6.82
C ILE A 29 3.84 12.43 5.80
N THR A 30 5.14 12.31 6.08
CA THR A 30 6.21 12.78 5.20
C THR A 30 6.94 11.59 4.58
N ILE A 31 7.45 11.77 3.36
CA ILE A 31 8.33 10.78 2.72
C ILE A 31 9.75 11.04 3.19
N ALA A 32 10.29 10.15 4.01
CA ALA A 32 11.64 10.24 4.55
C ALA A 32 12.68 9.58 3.64
N GLU A 33 12.31 8.49 2.95
CA GLU A 33 13.24 7.76 2.09
C GLU A 33 12.55 7.23 0.83
N THR A 34 13.31 7.07 -0.24
CA THR A 34 12.85 6.44 -1.49
C THR A 34 13.93 5.50 -2.00
N LYS A 35 13.53 4.30 -2.43
CA LYS A 35 14.38 3.34 -3.11
C LYS A 35 13.77 2.91 -4.44
N ILE A 36 14.63 2.57 -5.39
CA ILE A 36 14.27 2.00 -6.68
C ILE A 36 14.88 0.60 -6.74
N CYS A 37 14.06 -0.39 -7.08
CA CYS A 37 14.42 -1.79 -7.19
C CYS A 37 14.04 -2.27 -8.59
N ILE A 38 15.04 -2.47 -9.44
CA ILE A 38 14.84 -2.87 -10.84
C ILE A 38 14.92 -4.40 -10.99
N ARG A 39 15.70 -5.04 -10.10
CA ARG A 39 15.94 -6.47 -10.10
C ARG A 39 15.06 -7.17 -9.08
N LYS A 40 14.60 -8.38 -9.42
CA LYS A 40 13.67 -9.15 -8.57
C LYS A 40 14.33 -9.59 -7.27
N GLU A 41 15.58 -10.02 -7.37
CA GLU A 41 16.42 -10.52 -6.28
C GLU A 41 16.70 -9.45 -5.20
N ASP A 42 16.64 -8.17 -5.56
CA ASP A 42 16.93 -7.07 -4.63
C ASP A 42 15.71 -6.62 -3.81
N LEU A 43 14.49 -7.09 -4.15
CA LEU A 43 13.23 -6.63 -3.53
C LEU A 43 13.27 -6.73 -2.00
N ASN A 44 13.67 -7.89 -1.48
CA ASN A 44 13.70 -8.15 -0.04
C ASN A 44 14.74 -7.27 0.67
N SER A 45 15.91 -7.06 0.06
CA SER A 45 16.97 -6.20 0.61
C SER A 45 16.54 -4.74 0.65
N CYS A 46 15.92 -4.25 -0.43
CA CYS A 46 15.38 -2.90 -0.51
C CYS A 46 14.26 -2.67 0.50
N MET A 47 13.32 -3.62 0.62
CA MET A 47 12.22 -3.58 1.57
C MET A 47 12.71 -3.56 3.02
N ALA A 48 13.62 -4.48 3.38
CA ALA A 48 14.16 -4.56 4.73
C ALA A 48 14.86 -3.26 5.13
N LYS A 49 15.66 -2.66 4.24
CA LYS A 49 16.32 -1.37 4.50
C LYS A 49 15.31 -0.25 4.79
N LEU A 50 14.19 -0.19 4.06
CA LEU A 50 13.16 0.80 4.31
C LEU A 50 12.42 0.54 5.63
N LEU A 51 12.01 -0.70 5.90
CA LEU A 51 11.34 -1.04 7.15
C LEU A 51 12.22 -0.81 8.39
N HIS A 52 13.55 -0.87 8.26
CA HIS A 52 14.45 -0.46 9.34
C HIS A 52 14.44 1.05 9.61
N ALA A 53 14.15 1.88 8.60
CA ALA A 53 14.21 3.33 8.69
C ALA A 53 12.84 3.97 9.02
N VAL A 54 11.74 3.35 8.58
CA VAL A 54 10.40 3.92 8.67
C VAL A 54 9.35 2.87 9.03
N PRO A 55 8.29 3.25 9.78
CA PRO A 55 7.21 2.34 10.14
C PRO A 55 6.24 2.05 8.98
N PHE A 56 6.23 2.87 7.92
CA PHE A 56 5.31 2.69 6.80
C PHE A 56 6.04 2.72 5.46
N VAL A 57 5.85 1.70 4.64
CA VAL A 57 6.45 1.62 3.30
C VAL A 57 5.36 1.54 2.23
N LEU A 58 5.39 2.47 1.29
CA LEU A 58 4.58 2.42 0.07
C LEU A 58 5.40 1.74 -1.03
N THR A 59 5.03 0.53 -1.39
CA THR A 59 5.61 -0.18 -2.52
C THR A 59 4.77 0.07 -3.76
N VAL A 60 5.35 0.77 -4.74
CA VAL A 60 4.73 1.03 -6.03
C VAL A 60 5.37 0.11 -7.06
N SER A 61 4.57 -0.71 -7.74
CA SER A 61 5.09 -1.74 -8.65
C SER A 61 4.40 -1.74 -10.01
N SER A 62 5.13 -2.19 -11.03
CA SER A 62 4.53 -2.55 -12.33
C SER A 62 3.32 -3.46 -12.11
N THR A 63 2.26 -3.19 -12.87
CA THR A 63 0.96 -3.85 -12.71
C THR A 63 0.29 -4.11 -14.08
N PRO A 64 0.90 -4.94 -14.95
CA PRO A 64 0.29 -5.32 -16.22
C PRO A 64 -1.01 -6.10 -16.01
N GLY A 65 -1.05 -6.97 -14.99
CA GLY A 65 -2.23 -7.74 -14.59
C GLY A 65 -3.15 -6.98 -13.64
N TYR A 66 -3.97 -7.72 -12.88
CA TYR A 66 -4.93 -7.17 -11.92
C TYR A 66 -4.27 -6.61 -10.64
N ARG A 67 -3.14 -7.21 -10.24
CA ARG A 67 -2.41 -6.89 -9.00
C ARG A 67 -0.94 -6.57 -9.27
N PRO A 68 -0.27 -5.80 -8.40
CA PRO A 68 1.13 -5.43 -8.61
C PRO A 68 2.06 -6.65 -8.60
N ASP A 69 3.05 -6.66 -9.51
CA ASP A 69 3.96 -7.79 -9.72
C ASP A 69 4.81 -8.13 -8.48
N CYS A 70 5.08 -7.16 -7.61
CA CYS A 70 5.78 -7.42 -6.35
C CYS A 70 4.92 -8.13 -5.29
N ALA A 71 3.58 -8.11 -5.41
CA ALA A 71 2.69 -8.58 -4.34
C ALA A 71 2.90 -10.07 -4.01
N PRO A 72 2.92 -11.01 -4.99
CA PRO A 72 3.16 -12.43 -4.69
C PRO A 72 4.53 -12.69 -4.04
N LEU A 73 5.55 -11.91 -4.41
CA LEU A 73 6.90 -12.02 -3.85
C LEU A 73 6.92 -11.58 -2.39
N LEU A 74 6.26 -10.46 -2.09
CA LEU A 74 6.13 -9.97 -0.72
C LEU A 74 5.33 -10.95 0.14
N PHE A 75 4.21 -11.48 -0.37
CA PHE A 75 3.43 -12.48 0.36
C PHE A 75 4.26 -13.73 0.67
N HIS A 76 5.03 -14.21 -0.30
CA HIS A 76 5.93 -15.35 -0.10
C HIS A 76 7.00 -15.05 0.96
N THR A 77 7.71 -13.94 0.84
CA THR A 77 8.76 -13.53 1.78
C THR A 77 8.21 -13.37 3.20
N LEU A 78 7.04 -12.76 3.34
CA LEU A 78 6.38 -12.50 4.62
C LEU A 78 5.58 -13.71 5.13
N ARG A 79 5.60 -14.84 4.41
CA ARG A 79 4.88 -16.08 4.73
C ARG A 79 3.37 -15.87 4.93
N ILE A 80 2.78 -14.98 4.15
CA ILE A 80 1.35 -14.70 4.17
C ILE A 80 0.63 -15.87 3.48
N PRO A 81 -0.33 -16.52 4.16
CA PRO A 81 -1.07 -17.63 3.56
C PRO A 81 -1.94 -17.14 2.40
N LEU A 82 -1.94 -17.90 1.31
CA LEU A 82 -2.73 -17.60 0.11
C LEU A 82 -3.92 -18.56 -0.01
N ASP A 83 -4.98 -18.10 -0.66
CA ASP A 83 -6.09 -18.96 -1.10
C ASP A 83 -5.78 -19.66 -2.45
N LYS A 84 -6.79 -20.36 -2.99
CA LYS A 84 -6.70 -21.07 -4.28
C LYS A 84 -6.49 -20.14 -5.49
N ASN A 85 -6.85 -18.87 -5.37
CA ASN A 85 -6.67 -17.85 -6.40
C ASN A 85 -5.34 -17.10 -6.24
N GLY A 86 -4.57 -17.43 -5.19
CA GLY A 86 -3.33 -16.77 -4.84
C GLY A 86 -3.53 -15.44 -4.10
N GLU A 87 -4.72 -15.17 -3.57
CA GLU A 87 -5.01 -13.95 -2.79
C GLU A 87 -4.61 -14.12 -1.31
N PRO A 88 -4.07 -13.07 -0.68
CA PRO A 88 -3.58 -13.14 0.69
C PRO A 88 -4.71 -13.16 1.73
N LYS A 89 -4.62 -14.05 2.71
CA LYS A 89 -5.54 -14.06 3.86
C LYS A 89 -5.05 -13.11 4.95
N GLY A 90 -5.98 -12.38 5.57
CA GLY A 90 -5.67 -11.45 6.67
C GLY A 90 -4.95 -10.17 6.24
N VAL A 91 -4.91 -9.89 4.94
CA VAL A 91 -4.36 -8.66 4.36
C VAL A 91 -5.52 -7.84 3.81
N LEU A 92 -5.53 -6.53 4.09
CA LEU A 92 -6.58 -5.65 3.59
C LEU A 92 -6.40 -5.42 2.09
N ARG A 93 -7.45 -5.66 1.31
CA ARG A 93 -7.46 -5.38 -0.13
C ARG A 93 -7.84 -3.92 -0.36
N LEU A 94 -7.03 -3.23 -1.15
CA LEU A 94 -7.24 -1.85 -1.53
C LEU A 94 -7.83 -1.80 -2.92
N HIS A 95 -9.11 -1.44 -3.02
CA HIS A 95 -9.84 -1.47 -4.28
C HIS A 95 -9.59 -0.19 -5.08
N GLY A 96 -9.03 -0.38 -6.26
CA GLY A 96 -8.84 0.65 -7.27
C GLY A 96 -10.05 0.82 -8.18
N ILE A 97 -9.81 1.40 -9.36
CA ILE A 97 -10.76 1.46 -10.46
C ILE A 97 -10.81 0.08 -11.13
N GLU A 98 -9.66 -0.41 -11.61
CA GLU A 98 -9.54 -1.72 -12.27
C GLU A 98 -8.50 -2.62 -11.59
N LYS A 99 -7.61 -2.05 -10.77
CA LYS A 99 -6.53 -2.77 -10.10
C LYS A 99 -6.85 -3.02 -8.62
N THR A 100 -6.10 -3.93 -8.02
CA THR A 100 -6.12 -4.15 -6.57
C THR A 100 -4.74 -3.95 -5.98
N GLY A 101 -4.66 -3.16 -4.92
CA GLY A 101 -3.52 -3.06 -4.03
C GLY A 101 -3.76 -3.82 -2.72
N TYR A 102 -2.79 -3.76 -1.83
CA TYR A 102 -2.85 -4.45 -0.55
C TYR A 102 -2.26 -3.62 0.57
N LEU A 103 -2.84 -3.67 1.76
CA LEU A 103 -2.24 -3.16 2.98
C LEU A 103 -1.91 -4.35 3.89
N ILE A 104 -0.62 -4.62 4.02
CA ILE A 104 -0.06 -5.61 4.93
C ILE A 104 0.34 -4.88 6.20
N GLU A 105 -0.04 -5.41 7.37
CA GLU A 105 0.23 -4.76 8.65
C GLU A 105 0.87 -5.74 9.64
N SER A 106 1.86 -5.26 10.39
CA SER A 106 2.38 -5.90 11.62
C SER A 106 1.92 -5.11 12.85
N ILE A 107 2.47 -5.38 14.03
CA ILE A 107 2.14 -4.62 15.25
C ILE A 107 2.51 -3.13 15.10
N ASP A 108 3.69 -2.86 14.56
CA ASP A 108 4.34 -1.54 14.55
C ASP A 108 4.66 -1.01 13.14
N GLN A 109 4.48 -1.83 12.10
CA GLN A 109 4.82 -1.50 10.73
C GLN A 109 3.68 -1.81 9.76
N ALA A 110 3.71 -1.16 8.60
CA ALA A 110 2.80 -1.45 7.50
C ALA A 110 3.47 -1.31 6.13
N ILE A 111 2.97 -2.09 5.17
CA ILE A 111 3.38 -2.05 3.76
C ILE A 111 2.11 -1.88 2.92
N ALA A 112 2.00 -0.74 2.23
CA ALA A 112 1.00 -0.55 1.19
C ALA A 112 1.60 -0.97 -0.16
N VAL A 113 1.05 -2.00 -0.79
CA VAL A 113 1.44 -2.50 -2.11
C VAL A 113 0.46 -1.92 -3.14
N LEU A 114 0.97 -1.08 -4.03
CA LEU A 114 0.19 -0.24 -4.92
C LEU A 114 0.65 -0.42 -6.38
N PRO A 115 -0.27 -0.24 -7.34
CA PRO A 115 0.10 -0.21 -8.75
C PRO A 115 0.83 1.08 -9.11
N ASP A 116 1.67 1.05 -10.13
CA ASP A 116 2.34 2.24 -10.70
C ASP A 116 1.42 3.07 -11.61
N LEU A 117 0.17 3.26 -11.16
CA LEU A 117 -0.88 4.02 -11.83
C LEU A 117 -1.41 5.09 -10.85
N PRO A 118 -1.16 6.39 -11.10
CA PRO A 118 -1.57 7.47 -10.19
C PRO A 118 -3.07 7.49 -9.86
N GLU A 119 -3.91 7.26 -10.86
CA GLU A 119 -5.37 7.21 -10.74
C GLU A 119 -5.84 6.09 -9.80
N GLU A 120 -5.18 4.93 -9.86
CA GLU A 120 -5.44 3.80 -8.98
C GLU A 120 -4.99 4.10 -7.54
N ILE A 121 -3.78 4.67 -7.38
CA ILE A 121 -3.22 5.10 -6.09
C ILE A 121 -4.17 6.08 -5.38
N LEU A 122 -4.70 7.07 -6.11
CA LEU A 122 -5.63 8.07 -5.57
C LEU A 122 -6.90 7.43 -4.99
N LYS A 123 -7.37 6.33 -5.60
CA LYS A 123 -8.56 5.60 -5.14
C LYS A 123 -8.26 4.72 -3.93
N MET A 124 -7.11 4.03 -3.95
CA MET A 124 -6.72 3.03 -2.96
C MET A 124 -6.21 3.60 -1.63
N LEU A 125 -5.39 4.65 -1.69
CA LEU A 125 -4.66 5.14 -0.53
C LEU A 125 -5.53 5.63 0.63
N PRO A 126 -6.67 6.32 0.41
CA PRO A 126 -7.52 6.76 1.52
C PRO A 126 -7.96 5.62 2.44
N ASP A 127 -8.26 4.45 1.89
CA ASP A 127 -8.72 3.28 2.66
C ASP A 127 -7.58 2.72 3.51
N SER A 128 -6.34 2.80 3.00
CA SER A 128 -5.16 2.51 3.80
C SER A 128 -5.05 3.47 4.99
N PHE A 129 -5.26 4.78 4.78
CA PHE A 129 -5.10 5.76 5.86
C PHE A 129 -6.20 5.70 6.90
N GLU A 130 -7.44 5.39 6.54
CA GLU A 130 -8.50 5.15 7.53
C GLU A 130 -8.11 4.00 8.47
N ARG A 131 -7.56 2.92 7.92
CA ARG A 131 -7.03 1.80 8.72
C ARG A 131 -5.81 2.18 9.57
N LEU A 132 -4.84 2.86 8.98
CA LEU A 132 -3.61 3.27 9.66
C LEU A 132 -3.88 4.32 10.75
N THR A 133 -4.85 5.21 10.55
CA THR A 133 -5.34 6.15 11.57
C THR A 133 -5.87 5.42 12.79
N LEU A 134 -6.73 4.41 12.59
CA LEU A 134 -7.29 3.64 13.69
C LEU A 134 -6.21 2.85 14.46
N LYS A 135 -5.23 2.30 13.73
CA LYS A 135 -4.20 1.44 14.32
C LYS A 135 -3.06 2.21 15.00
N PHE A 136 -2.58 3.26 14.34
CA PHE A 136 -1.39 4.01 14.76
C PHE A 136 -1.72 5.39 15.35
N GLY A 137 -3.00 5.73 15.51
CA GLY A 137 -3.44 6.99 16.09
C GLY A 137 -3.06 8.22 15.24
N LEU A 138 -3.01 8.07 13.92
CA LEU A 138 -2.67 9.19 13.02
C LEU A 138 -3.77 10.26 13.04
N THR A 139 -3.38 11.53 13.06
CA THR A 139 -4.31 12.64 12.87
C THR A 139 -4.93 12.55 11.47
N ALA A 140 -6.23 12.31 11.41
CA ALA A 140 -6.98 12.28 10.15
C ALA A 140 -7.58 13.65 9.83
N PRO A 141 -7.61 14.05 8.54
CA PRO A 141 -8.42 15.17 8.11
C PRO A 141 -9.92 14.84 8.30
N PRO A 142 -10.79 15.86 8.46
CA PRO A 142 -12.22 15.64 8.59
C PRO A 142 -12.79 14.85 7.38
N PRO A 143 -13.75 13.94 7.60
CA PRO A 143 -14.27 13.08 6.55
C PRO A 143 -14.93 13.90 5.43
N LYS A 144 -14.70 13.49 4.18
CA LYS A 144 -15.44 14.04 3.03
C LYS A 144 -16.87 13.48 3.07
N LYS A 145 -17.86 14.37 2.94
CA LYS A 145 -19.29 14.09 3.15
C LYS A 145 -19.91 13.00 2.25
N ASP A 146 -19.25 12.60 1.17
CA ASP A 146 -19.84 11.75 0.11
C ASP A 146 -19.22 10.34 0.01
N ARG A 147 -18.72 9.77 1.13
CA ARG A 147 -18.17 8.40 1.15
C ARG A 147 -18.95 7.49 2.08
N GLU A 148 -19.18 6.26 1.64
CA GLU A 148 -19.73 5.20 2.49
C GLU A 148 -18.86 4.99 3.74
N PRO A 149 -19.47 4.67 4.90
CA PRO A 149 -18.75 4.45 6.14
C PRO A 149 -17.66 3.37 6.01
N PHE A 150 -16.48 3.65 6.57
CA PHE A 150 -15.32 2.73 6.53
C PHE A 150 -15.64 1.30 6.97
N ALA A 151 -16.43 1.15 8.05
CA ALA A 151 -16.77 -0.16 8.63
C ALA A 151 -17.42 -1.09 7.60
N VAL A 152 -18.31 -0.56 6.77
CA VAL A 152 -19.02 -1.32 5.72
C VAL A 152 -18.03 -1.76 4.63
N ARG A 153 -17.11 -0.87 4.25
CA ARG A 153 -16.07 -1.17 3.24
C ARG A 153 -15.07 -2.21 3.73
N LEU A 154 -14.71 -2.15 5.02
CA LEU A 154 -13.81 -3.11 5.66
C LEU A 154 -14.42 -4.52 5.69
N GLU A 155 -15.68 -4.63 6.10
CA GLU A 155 -16.39 -5.91 6.14
C GLU A 155 -16.52 -6.55 4.75
N ASN A 156 -16.88 -5.76 3.74
CA ASN A 156 -16.95 -6.21 2.35
C ASN A 156 -15.58 -6.62 1.78
N SER A 157 -14.49 -5.96 2.19
CA SER A 157 -13.13 -6.29 1.77
C SER A 157 -12.61 -7.58 2.41
N MET A 158 -12.98 -7.85 3.67
CA MET A 158 -12.53 -9.03 4.42
C MET A 158 -13.33 -10.30 4.10
N ASN A 159 -14.59 -10.16 3.67
CA ASN A 159 -15.51 -11.29 3.46
C ASN A 159 -15.56 -11.81 2.01
N GLN A 160 -14.92 -11.14 1.05
CA GLN A 160 -14.81 -11.66 -0.33
C GLN A 160 -13.63 -12.64 -0.44
N ALA A 161 -13.91 -13.92 -0.17
CA ALA A 161 -13.04 -15.07 -0.39
C ALA A 161 -13.69 -16.09 -1.35
#